data_AF-A0A7X7L6C8-F1
#
_entry.id   AF-A0A7X7L6C8-F1
#
_cell.length_a   1.000
_cell.length_b   1.000
_cell.length_c   1.000
_cell.angle_alpha   90.00
_cell.angle_beta   90.00
_cell.angle_gamma   90.00
#
_symmetry.space_group_name_H-M   'P 1'
#
loop_
_entity.id
_entity.type
_entity.pdbx_description
1 polymer ?
#
loop_
_entity_poly.entity_id
_entity_poly.type
_entity_poly.pdbx_seq_one_letter_code
_entity_poly.pdbx_strand_id
1 'polypeptide(L)'
;MQKQIICIICPRGCVMTVKKNKEEITVEGNACNRGKDFAILEMTDPKRSLTSTVKTAFKDCPVLPVRTDYDLPKDLIGKAMEEINKIVVTKKVKM
;
A
#
# COMPACT_ATOMS: atom_id res chain seq x y z
N MET A 1 -9.06 -17.27 13.39
CA MET A 1 -8.30 -16.06 13.81
C MET A 1 -9.21 -14.84 13.66
N GLN A 2 -9.32 -13.98 14.67
CA GLN A 2 -10.18 -12.78 14.62
C GLN A 2 -9.31 -11.53 14.75
N LYS A 3 -9.58 -10.51 13.93
CA LYS A 3 -8.86 -9.22 13.93
C LYS A 3 -9.83 -8.07 13.73
N GLN A 4 -9.60 -6.96 14.43
CA GLN A 4 -10.30 -5.70 14.17
C GLN A 4 -9.54 -4.87 13.14
N ILE A 5 -10.26 -4.31 12.17
CA ILE A 5 -9.73 -3.51 11.07
C ILE A 5 -10.61 -2.25 10.92
N ILE A 6 -9.99 -1.11 10.73
CA ILE A 6 -10.69 0.14 10.40
C ILE A 6 -10.67 0.30 8.88
N CYS A 7 -11.83 0.50 8.28
CA CYS A 7 -11.93 0.81 6.85
C CYS A 7 -11.35 2.20 6.57
N ILE A 8 -10.29 2.27 5.77
CA ILE A 8 -9.65 3.55 5.38
C ILE A 8 -10.10 4.06 4.00
N ILE A 9 -11.02 3.36 3.34
CA ILE A 9 -11.46 3.70 1.97
C ILE A 9 -12.29 4.99 1.93
N CYS A 10 -13.02 5.31 3.00
CA CYS A 10 -13.92 6.46 3.02
C CYS A 10 -13.89 7.14 4.39
N PRO A 11 -14.31 8.41 4.48
CA PRO A 11 -14.22 9.19 5.72
C PRO A 11 -15.08 8.65 6.87
N ARG A 12 -15.97 7.68 6.61
CA ARG A 12 -16.80 7.06 7.65
C ARG A 12 -15.98 6.21 8.63
N GLY A 13 -14.84 5.65 8.20
CA GLY A 13 -13.95 4.92 9.12
C GLY A 13 -14.61 3.75 9.84
N CYS A 14 -15.35 2.89 9.14
CA CYS A 14 -16.10 1.79 9.77
C CYS A 14 -15.14 0.86 10.54
N VAL A 15 -15.44 0.60 11.82
CA VAL A 15 -14.73 -0.40 12.63
C VAL A 15 -15.32 -1.76 12.30
N MET A 16 -14.52 -2.63 11.70
CA MET A 16 -14.95 -3.94 11.22
C MET A 16 -14.22 -5.05 11.99
N THR A 17 -14.94 -6.13 12.24
CA THR A 17 -14.37 -7.35 12.81
C THR A 17 -14.28 -8.39 11.71
N VAL A 18 -13.07 -8.88 11.44
CA VAL A 18 -12.83 -9.91 10.43
C VAL A 18 -12.44 -11.20 11.11
N LYS A 19 -13.19 -12.28 10.83
CA LYS A 19 -12.90 -13.62 11.32
C LYS A 19 -12.47 -14.48 10.13
N LYS A 20 -11.33 -15.16 10.26
CA LYS A 20 -10.79 -16.12 9.29
C LYS A 20 -10.85 -17.52 9.87
N ASN A 21 -11.67 -18.38 9.28
CA ASN A 21 -11.85 -19.79 9.64
C ASN A 21 -11.42 -20.68 8.46
N LYS A 22 -10.21 -21.24 8.52
CA LYS A 22 -9.58 -22.02 7.44
C LYS A 22 -9.57 -21.26 6.10
N GLU A 23 -10.63 -21.40 5.30
CA GLU A 23 -10.79 -20.78 3.97
C GLU A 23 -11.88 -19.69 3.94
N GLU A 24 -12.73 -19.62 4.96
CA GLU A 24 -13.86 -18.69 4.97
C GLU A 24 -13.50 -17.42 5.75
N ILE A 25 -13.72 -16.25 5.12
CA ILE A 25 -13.50 -14.93 5.71
C ILE A 25 -14.85 -14.25 5.90
N THR A 26 -15.26 -14.06 7.15
CA THR A 26 -16.45 -13.29 7.49
C THR A 26 -16.07 -11.91 7.98
N VAL A 27 -16.76 -10.89 7.47
CA VAL A 27 -16.57 -9.48 7.82
C VAL A 27 -17.86 -8.97 8.41
N GLU A 28 -17.79 -8.42 9.62
CA GLU A 28 -18.92 -7.83 10.35
C GLU A 28 -18.60 -6.35 10.65
N GLY A 29 -19.61 -5.48 10.62
CA GLY A 29 -19.46 -4.04 10.91
C GLY A 29 -19.15 -3.14 9.71
N ASN A 30 -19.18 -3.68 8.48
CA ASN A 30 -19.07 -2.88 7.26
C ASN A 30 -20.42 -2.23 6.90
N ALA A 31 -20.40 -0.92 6.62
CA ALA A 31 -21.60 -0.20 6.14
C ALA A 31 -21.77 -0.28 4.59
N CYS A 32 -20.78 -0.81 3.88
CA CYS A 32 -20.78 -0.89 2.42
C CYS A 32 -19.96 -2.09 1.93
N ASN A 33 -20.16 -2.48 0.66
CA ASN A 33 -19.43 -3.58 0.02
C ASN A 33 -17.93 -3.27 -0.11
N ARG A 34 -17.57 -2.02 -0.45
CA ARG A 34 -16.16 -1.58 -0.53
C ARG A 34 -15.38 -1.84 0.76
N GLY A 35 -16.01 -1.65 1.92
CA GLY A 35 -15.39 -1.92 3.21
C GLY A 35 -15.16 -3.42 3.44
N LYS A 36 -16.09 -4.27 3.00
CA LYS A 36 -15.93 -5.73 3.03
C LYS A 36 -14.77 -6.18 2.15
N ASP A 37 -14.71 -5.68 0.92
CA ASP A 37 -13.65 -6.03 -0.03
C ASP A 37 -12.26 -5.61 0.50
N PHE A 38 -12.17 -4.41 1.08
CA PHE A 38 -10.96 -3.94 1.75
C PHE A 38 -10.55 -4.84 2.91
N ALA A 39 -11.49 -5.21 3.79
CA ALA A 39 -11.21 -6.02 4.96
C ALA A 39 -10.71 -7.42 4.58
N ILE A 40 -11.27 -7.99 3.50
CA ILE A 40 -10.83 -9.26 2.93
C ILE A 40 -9.41 -9.11 2.36
N LEU A 41 -9.18 -8.10 1.52
CA LEU A 41 -7.86 -7.84 0.91
C LEU A 41 -6.78 -7.62 1.97
N GLU A 42 -7.07 -6.83 3.01
CA GLU A 42 -6.15 -6.55 4.11
C GLU A 42 -5.77 -7.81 4.91
N MET A 43 -6.62 -8.84 4.90
CA MET A 43 -6.37 -10.13 5.57
C MET A 43 -5.67 -11.16 4.68
N THR A 44 -5.76 -11.03 3.36
CA THR A 44 -5.21 -12.00 2.40
C THR A 44 -3.93 -11.51 1.73
N ASP A 45 -3.92 -10.27 1.22
CA ASP A 45 -2.84 -9.67 0.45
C ASP A 45 -2.87 -8.14 0.63
N PRO A 46 -2.34 -7.61 1.76
CA PRO A 46 -2.37 -6.19 2.04
C PRO A 46 -1.48 -5.43 1.05
N LYS A 47 -2.08 -4.56 0.23
CA LYS A 47 -1.38 -3.75 -0.77
C LYS A 47 -1.35 -2.27 -0.41
N ARG A 48 -0.29 -1.56 -0.80
CA ARG A 48 -0.12 -0.12 -0.58
C ARG A 48 0.59 0.54 -1.76
N SER A 49 0.22 1.78 -2.09
CA SER A 49 1.02 2.62 -2.98
C SER A 49 2.33 3.00 -2.29
N LEU A 50 3.45 2.84 -2.99
CA LEU A 50 4.77 3.20 -2.49
C LEU A 50 5.16 4.57 -3.03
N THR A 51 5.27 5.54 -2.12
CA THR A 51 5.92 6.83 -2.36
C THR A 51 7.33 6.79 -1.79
N SER A 52 8.33 7.18 -2.58
CA SER A 52 9.73 7.15 -2.18
C SER A 52 10.53 8.23 -2.92
N THR A 53 11.85 8.17 -2.81
CA THR A 53 12.78 9.06 -3.49
C THR A 53 13.87 8.27 -4.18
N VAL A 54 14.28 8.70 -5.36
CA VAL A 54 15.43 8.15 -6.09
C VAL A 54 16.57 9.17 -6.12
N LYS A 55 17.82 8.71 -6.07
CA LYS A 55 18.99 9.58 -6.13
C LYS A 55 19.12 10.20 -7.52
N THR A 56 19.64 11.43 -7.59
CA THR A 56 20.02 12.05 -8.87
C THR A 56 21.52 12.36 -8.91
N ALA A 57 22.02 12.69 -10.10
CA ALA A 57 23.37 13.20 -10.30
C ALA A 57 23.50 14.73 -10.09
N PHE A 58 22.42 15.43 -9.75
CA PHE A 58 22.35 16.89 -9.71
C PHE A 58 22.54 17.41 -8.28
N LYS A 59 23.50 18.32 -8.07
CA LYS A 59 23.79 18.88 -6.73
C LYS A 59 22.66 19.75 -6.18
N ASP A 60 21.95 20.44 -7.07
CA ASP A 60 20.80 21.31 -6.78
C ASP A 60 19.52 20.52 -6.50
N CYS A 61 19.43 19.26 -6.94
CA CYS A 61 18.28 18.40 -6.73
C CYS A 61 18.73 16.96 -6.43
N PRO A 62 19.30 16.68 -5.25
CA PRO A 62 20.00 15.41 -4.97
C PRO A 62 19.09 14.18 -4.96
N VAL A 63 17.78 14.36 -4.76
CA VAL A 63 16.77 13.31 -4.78
C VAL A 63 15.53 13.76 -5.55
N LEU A 64 14.86 12.83 -6.21
CA LEU A 64 13.62 13.05 -6.95
C LEU A 64 12.49 12.21 -6.32
N PRO A 65 11.31 12.79 -6.02
CA PRO A 65 10.18 12.03 -5.52
C PRO A 65 9.62 11.12 -6.62
N VAL A 66 9.33 9.89 -6.25
CA VAL A 66 8.74 8.87 -7.13
C VAL A 66 7.57 8.19 -6.45
N ARG A 67 6.60 7.74 -7.24
CA ARG A 67 5.47 6.95 -6.77
C ARG A 67 5.31 5.76 -7.69
N THR A 68 4.93 4.61 -7.12
CA THR A 68 4.46 3.50 -7.93
C THR A 68 3.13 3.83 -8.62
N ASP A 69 3.02 3.32 -9.82
CA ASP A 69 1.86 3.40 -10.71
C ASP A 69 0.69 2.57 -10.17
N TYR A 70 0.98 1.48 -9.44
CA TYR A 70 -0.01 0.61 -8.80
C TYR A 70 0.37 0.29 -7.34
N ASP A 71 -0.60 -0.26 -6.60
CA ASP A 71 -0.39 -0.71 -5.23
C ASP A 71 0.46 -1.99 -5.21
N LEU A 72 1.52 -1.97 -4.41
CA LEU A 72 2.40 -3.12 -4.20
C LEU A 72 1.94 -3.94 -2.97
N PRO A 73 2.00 -5.28 -3.05
CA PRO A 73 1.96 -6.14 -1.87
C PRO A 73 2.96 -5.71 -0.80
N LYS A 74 2.55 -5.73 0.46
CA LYS A 74 3.34 -5.21 1.59
C LYS A 74 4.70 -5.90 1.73
N ASP A 75 4.76 -7.19 1.44
CA ASP A 75 5.97 -8.01 1.45
C ASP A 75 6.97 -7.62 0.35
N LEU A 76 6.50 -7.05 -0.76
CA LEU A 76 7.35 -6.56 -1.86
C LEU A 76 7.91 -5.15 -1.65
N ILE A 77 7.37 -4.39 -0.70
CA ILE A 77 7.81 -3.00 -0.44
C ILE A 77 9.31 -2.94 -0.14
N GLY A 78 9.83 -3.87 0.67
CA GLY A 78 11.26 -3.92 1.01
C GLY A 78 12.14 -4.13 -0.23
N LYS A 79 11.79 -5.11 -1.07
CA LYS A 79 12.49 -5.39 -2.33
C LYS A 79 12.42 -4.22 -3.30
N ALA A 80 11.27 -3.57 -3.41
CA ALA A 80 11.10 -2.38 -4.25
C ALA A 80 12.05 -1.25 -3.80
N MET A 81 12.20 -1.03 -2.49
CA MET A 81 13.13 -0.03 -1.97
C MET A 81 14.60 -0.37 -2.26
N GLU A 82 14.99 -1.64 -2.18
CA GLU A 82 16.34 -2.08 -2.57
C GLU A 82 16.63 -1.79 -4.04
N GLU A 83 15.67 -2.01 -4.94
CA GLU A 83 15.82 -1.70 -6.36
C GLU A 83 15.88 -0.18 -6.61
N ILE A 84 15.01 0.60 -5.97
CA ILE A 84 15.01 2.08 -6.09
C ILE A 84 16.37 2.65 -5.68
N ASN A 85 16.96 2.15 -4.59
CA ASN A 85 18.24 2.63 -4.07
C ASN A 85 19.44 2.39 -5.00
N LYS A 86 19.33 1.46 -5.96
CA LYS A 86 20.38 1.19 -6.96
C LYS A 86 20.36 2.20 -8.11
N ILE A 87 19.25 2.93 -8.29
CA ILE A 87 19.04 3.81 -9.43
C ILE A 87 19.59 5.21 -9.14
N VAL A 88 20.29 5.79 -10.13
CA VAL A 88 20.69 7.20 -10.13
C VAL A 88 20.16 7.86 -11.40
N VAL A 89 19.30 8.86 -11.22
CA VAL A 89 18.73 9.64 -12.32
C VAL A 89 19.78 10.63 -12.82
N THR A 90 20.24 10.42 -14.06
CA THR A 90 21.29 11.24 -14.70
C THR A 90 20.74 12.23 -15.73
N LYS A 91 19.46 12.13 -16.07
CA LYS A 91 18.78 13.02 -17.02
C LYS A 91 17.65 13.76 -16.33
N LYS A 92 17.46 15.03 -16.69
CA LYS A 92 16.31 15.80 -16.22
C LYS A 92 15.04 15.23 -16.84
N VAL A 93 14.05 14.99 -15.98
CA VAL A 93 12.71 14.52 -16.36
C VAL A 93 11.71 15.63 -16.10
N LYS A 94 10.63 15.68 -16.90
CA LYS A 94 9.49 16.53 -16.59
C LYS A 94 8.70 15.87 -15.47
N MET A 95 8.39 16.65 -14.43
CA MET A 95 7.36 16.32 -13.45
C MET A 95 5.98 16.59 -14.02
#